data_AF-A0A409VXL8-F1
#
_entry.id   AF-A0A409VXL8-F1
#
_cell.length_a   1.000
_cell.length_b   1.000
_cell.length_c   1.000
_cell.angle_alpha   90.00
_cell.angle_beta   90.00
_cell.angle_gamma   90.00
#
_symmetry.space_group_name_H-M   'P 1'
#
loop_
_entity.id
_entity.type
_entity.pdbx_description
1 polymer ?
#
loop_
_entity_poly.entity_id
_entity_poly.type
_entity_poly.pdbx_seq_one_letter_code
_entity_poly.pdbx_strand_id
1 'polypeptide(L)'
;MRFIPFFTLAFAVLQTATAVPVTRQANDIAARNEPLYGRTNQYLVRCGKDHQHHSSHKPAPPGHIDHITFAKGHGPEHQHSASNALDALHLHGHKRKEVENFHKHAVADHMAHTPGAHSAVIKNLAHSQGSRDPHVHISAQIKDAHGHIIEAPRRGNPAIMDPTHHIYVDKASLPHHFTKAVEKKQHREGRHGGV
;
A
#
# COMPACT_ATOMS: atom_id res chain seq x y z
N MET A 1 68.52 -29.75 27.51
CA MET A 1 67.13 -29.22 27.60
C MET A 1 67.21 -27.70 27.50
N ARG A 2 66.69 -27.10 26.42
CA ARG A 2 66.80 -25.66 26.14
C ARG A 2 65.43 -24.99 26.31
N PHE A 3 65.38 -23.98 27.17
CA PHE A 3 64.23 -23.15 27.50
C PHE A 3 63.97 -22.10 26.41
N ILE A 4 62.70 -21.88 26.06
CA ILE A 4 62.23 -20.72 25.28
C ILE A 4 61.03 -20.13 26.05
N PRO A 5 61.11 -18.91 26.61
CA PRO A 5 59.94 -18.20 27.08
C PRO A 5 59.33 -17.38 25.95
N PHE A 6 58.05 -17.62 25.63
CA PHE A 6 57.28 -16.73 24.77
C PHE A 6 56.77 -15.53 25.59
N PHE A 7 57.22 -14.35 25.18
CA PHE A 7 56.74 -13.04 25.60
C PHE A 7 55.23 -12.91 25.34
N THR A 8 54.47 -12.58 26.39
CA THR A 8 53.06 -12.18 26.26
C THR A 8 53.03 -10.65 26.20
N LEU A 9 52.72 -10.07 25.04
CA LEU A 9 52.51 -8.63 24.88
C LEU A 9 51.09 -8.27 25.37
N ALA A 10 51.02 -7.53 26.47
CA ALA A 10 49.76 -6.96 26.96
C ALA A 10 49.40 -5.70 26.14
N PHE A 11 48.30 -5.77 25.39
CA PHE A 11 47.68 -4.58 24.80
C PHE A 11 46.74 -3.94 25.82
N ALA A 12 47.13 -2.80 26.36
CA ALA A 12 46.25 -1.91 27.11
C ALA A 12 45.51 -1.01 26.11
N VAL A 13 44.20 -1.26 25.91
CA VAL A 13 43.33 -0.34 25.18
C VAL A 13 42.61 0.54 26.19
N LEU A 14 43.04 1.80 26.27
CA LEU A 14 42.41 2.86 27.05
C LEU A 14 41.21 3.41 26.26
N GLN A 15 39.99 2.98 26.58
CA GLN A 15 38.77 3.61 26.10
C GLN A 15 38.34 4.71 27.06
N THR A 16 38.53 5.97 26.65
CA THR A 16 37.97 7.13 27.35
C THR A 16 36.51 7.31 26.96
N ALA A 17 35.62 7.11 27.93
CA ALA A 17 34.20 7.43 27.81
C ALA A 17 34.01 8.95 27.89
N THR A 18 33.58 9.58 26.80
CA THR A 18 33.11 10.97 26.83
C THR A 18 31.61 10.97 27.11
N ALA A 19 31.27 11.51 28.28
CA ALA A 19 29.90 11.68 28.73
C ALA A 19 29.16 12.74 27.90
N VAL A 20 27.92 12.42 27.55
CA VAL A 20 26.94 13.28 26.87
C VAL A 20 26.33 14.25 27.88
N PRO A 21 26.28 15.57 27.61
CA PRO A 21 25.26 16.44 28.19
C PRO A 21 24.04 16.47 27.27
N VAL A 22 22.96 15.79 27.66
CA VAL A 22 21.63 15.94 27.07
C VAL A 22 21.04 17.22 27.64
N THR A 23 21.03 18.29 26.84
CA THR A 23 20.26 19.50 27.14
C THR A 23 18.77 19.20 27.00
N ARG A 24 18.05 19.27 28.13
CA ARG A 24 16.60 19.42 28.16
C ARG A 24 16.25 20.76 27.49
N GLN A 25 15.62 20.70 26.32
CA GLN A 25 14.85 21.82 25.81
C GLN A 25 13.38 21.39 25.76
N ALA A 26 12.65 21.79 26.79
CA ALA A 26 11.20 21.87 26.76
C ALA A 26 10.85 23.01 25.79
N ASN A 27 10.23 22.68 24.68
CA ASN A 27 9.48 23.66 23.89
C ASN A 27 8.04 23.14 23.81
N ASP A 28 7.19 23.86 24.53
CA ASP A 28 5.75 23.91 24.33
C ASP A 28 5.44 24.07 22.84
N ILE A 29 4.79 23.07 22.25
CA ILE A 29 3.99 23.27 21.05
C ILE A 29 2.57 22.91 21.44
N ALA A 30 1.92 23.90 22.05
CA ALA A 30 0.49 23.92 22.21
C ALA A 30 -0.18 23.82 20.82
N ALA A 31 -1.00 22.78 20.70
CA ALA A 31 -2.19 22.66 19.87
C ALA A 31 -2.52 23.88 18.98
N ARG A 32 -2.19 23.77 17.68
CA ARG A 32 -2.92 24.41 16.58
C ARG A 32 -2.93 23.48 15.36
N ASN A 33 -3.68 22.38 15.46
CA ASN A 33 -4.14 21.63 14.31
C ASN A 33 -5.44 22.26 13.82
N GLU A 34 -5.32 23.33 13.03
CA GLU A 34 -6.40 23.79 12.17
C GLU A 34 -6.26 23.06 10.82
N PRO A 35 -7.22 22.23 10.40
CA PRO A 35 -7.23 21.72 9.03
C PRO A 35 -7.61 22.86 8.09
N LEU A 36 -6.64 23.36 7.32
CA LEU A 36 -6.87 24.22 6.16
C LEU A 36 -7.55 23.43 5.02
N TYR A 37 -8.83 23.09 5.19
CA TYR A 37 -9.73 22.74 4.08
C TYR A 37 -10.45 24.00 3.63
N GLY A 38 -9.88 24.65 2.61
CA GLY A 38 -10.45 25.85 2.02
C GLY A 38 -10.09 25.97 0.55
N ARG A 39 -10.71 25.18 -0.32
CA ARG A 39 -11.08 25.58 -1.69
C ARG A 39 -11.94 24.52 -2.38
N THR A 40 -13.25 24.68 -2.22
CA THR A 40 -14.24 24.18 -3.17
C THR A 40 -14.06 24.91 -4.49
N ASN A 41 -13.43 24.27 -5.48
CA ASN A 41 -13.58 24.68 -6.86
C ASN A 41 -14.97 24.24 -7.34
N GLN A 42 -15.91 25.19 -7.35
CA GLN A 42 -17.17 25.03 -8.06
C GLN A 42 -16.86 24.93 -9.55
N TYR A 43 -17.06 23.75 -10.13
CA TYR A 43 -17.11 23.61 -11.58
C TYR A 43 -18.43 24.20 -12.07
N LEU A 44 -18.35 25.35 -12.72
CA LEU A 44 -19.43 25.91 -13.55
C LEU A 44 -19.65 24.97 -14.73
N VAL A 45 -20.74 24.20 -14.64
CA VAL A 45 -21.27 23.35 -15.71
C VAL A 45 -21.74 24.25 -16.86
N ARG A 46 -21.09 24.13 -18.01
CA ARG A 46 -21.55 24.75 -19.26
C ARG A 46 -22.71 23.91 -19.80
N CYS A 47 -23.90 24.47 -19.70
CA CYS A 47 -25.17 23.88 -20.15
C CYS A 47 -25.18 23.76 -21.68
N GLY A 48 -25.02 22.53 -22.19
CA GLY A 48 -25.32 22.15 -23.56
C GLY A 48 -26.73 21.55 -23.60
N LYS A 49 -27.59 22.16 -24.41
CA LYS A 49 -28.98 21.76 -24.64
C LYS A 49 -29.06 20.46 -25.43
N ASP A 50 -30.06 19.64 -25.07
CA ASP A 50 -30.83 18.70 -25.89
C ASP A 50 -30.67 17.20 -25.58
N HIS A 51 -31.86 16.57 -25.51
CA HIS A 51 -32.19 15.14 -25.35
C HIS A 51 -32.24 14.60 -23.91
N GLN A 52 -33.32 14.99 -23.22
CA GLN A 52 -33.83 14.27 -22.05
C GLN A 52 -34.34 12.87 -22.47
N HIS A 53 -33.48 11.86 -22.39
CA HIS A 53 -33.95 10.52 -22.05
C HIS A 53 -34.07 10.46 -20.53
N HIS A 54 -35.31 10.42 -20.04
CA HIS A 54 -35.61 10.09 -18.64
C HIS A 54 -35.27 8.61 -18.39
N SER A 55 -33.99 8.30 -18.28
CA SER A 55 -33.55 7.11 -17.58
C SER A 55 -33.69 7.39 -16.10
N SER A 56 -34.75 6.88 -15.48
CA SER A 56 -35.01 6.94 -14.05
C SER A 56 -34.02 6.05 -13.28
N HIS A 57 -32.72 6.32 -13.41
CA HIS A 57 -31.74 5.79 -12.48
C HIS A 57 -31.83 6.63 -11.22
N LYS A 58 -32.51 6.10 -10.20
CA LYS A 58 -32.36 6.60 -8.84
C LYS A 58 -30.85 6.67 -8.56
N PRO A 59 -30.27 7.82 -8.20
CA PRO A 59 -28.90 7.86 -7.73
C PRO A 59 -28.80 6.90 -6.54
N ALA A 60 -27.86 5.95 -6.61
CA ALA A 60 -27.58 5.06 -5.50
C ALA A 60 -27.32 5.92 -4.24
N PRO A 61 -27.84 5.53 -3.07
CA PRO A 61 -27.60 6.28 -1.85
C PRO A 61 -26.08 6.44 -1.63
N PRO A 62 -25.62 7.61 -1.16
CA PRO A 62 -24.21 7.82 -0.90
C PRO A 62 -23.72 6.81 0.15
N GLY A 63 -22.69 6.03 -0.22
CA GLY A 63 -21.88 5.30 0.76
C GLY A 63 -22.01 3.77 0.79
N HIS A 64 -22.73 3.12 -0.14
CA HIS A 64 -22.69 1.67 -0.23
C HIS A 64 -21.55 1.23 -1.18
N ILE A 65 -20.39 0.85 -0.61
CA ILE A 65 -19.31 0.19 -1.35
C ILE A 65 -19.76 -1.24 -1.60
N ASP A 66 -20.37 -1.46 -2.76
CA ASP A 66 -21.13 -2.69 -2.98
C ASP A 66 -20.23 -3.89 -3.21
N HIS A 67 -19.08 -3.72 -3.89
CA HIS A 67 -18.25 -4.87 -4.27
C HIS A 67 -16.75 -4.52 -4.38
N ILE A 68 -15.94 -5.03 -3.43
CA ILE A 68 -14.49 -5.11 -3.58
C ILE A 68 -14.10 -6.57 -3.83
N THR A 69 -13.51 -6.82 -4.99
CA THR A 69 -13.13 -8.17 -5.44
C THR A 69 -11.65 -8.25 -5.78
N PHE A 70 -11.11 -9.47 -5.80
CA PHE A 70 -9.74 -9.72 -6.27
C PHE A 70 -9.79 -10.06 -7.75
N ALA A 71 -8.87 -9.50 -8.53
CA ALA A 71 -8.68 -9.90 -9.91
C ALA A 71 -8.43 -11.41 -9.97
N LYS A 72 -9.29 -12.12 -10.71
CA LYS A 72 -9.11 -13.54 -11.02
C LYS A 72 -8.35 -13.62 -12.33
N GLY A 73 -7.28 -14.40 -12.35
CA GLY A 73 -6.55 -14.65 -13.58
C GLY A 73 -7.03 -15.90 -14.29
N HIS A 74 -7.51 -15.75 -15.52
CA HIS A 74 -7.60 -16.84 -16.48
C HIS A 74 -6.74 -16.50 -17.70
N GLY A 75 -5.60 -17.19 -17.86
CA GLY A 75 -4.69 -16.98 -18.98
C GLY A 75 -3.33 -16.39 -18.59
N PRO A 76 -2.36 -16.39 -19.52
CA PRO A 76 -0.97 -15.99 -19.26
C PRO A 76 -0.81 -14.52 -18.89
N GLU A 77 -1.71 -13.65 -19.34
CA GLU A 77 -1.69 -12.21 -19.02
C GLU A 77 -2.04 -11.89 -17.55
N HIS A 78 -2.53 -12.89 -16.80
CA HIS A 78 -2.96 -12.71 -15.41
C HIS A 78 -2.13 -13.50 -14.39
N GLN A 79 -0.91 -13.93 -14.76
CA GLN A 79 0.01 -14.58 -13.83
C GLN A 79 0.30 -13.74 -12.57
N HIS A 80 0.20 -12.41 -12.68
CA HIS A 80 0.39 -11.48 -11.56
C HIS A 80 -0.90 -11.01 -10.89
N SER A 81 -2.05 -11.64 -11.19
CA SER A 81 -3.31 -11.27 -10.54
C SER A 81 -3.25 -11.49 -9.02
N ALA A 82 -3.94 -10.65 -8.26
CA ALA A 82 -3.93 -10.71 -6.81
C ALA A 82 -4.41 -12.08 -6.27
N SER A 83 -5.37 -12.75 -6.93
CA SER A 83 -5.80 -14.10 -6.55
C SER A 83 -4.67 -15.12 -6.70
N ASN A 84 -3.98 -15.11 -7.86
CA ASN A 84 -2.84 -16.00 -8.11
C ASN A 84 -1.67 -15.69 -7.18
N ALA A 85 -1.49 -14.42 -6.80
CA ALA A 85 -0.49 -14.03 -5.81
C ALA A 85 -0.80 -14.62 -4.42
N LEU A 86 -2.07 -14.63 -3.98
CA LEU A 86 -2.46 -15.30 -2.74
C LEU A 86 -2.18 -16.81 -2.78
N ASP A 87 -2.45 -17.45 -3.92
CA ASP A 87 -2.17 -18.87 -4.14
C ASP A 87 -0.67 -19.17 -4.13
N ALA A 88 0.14 -18.34 -4.80
CA ALA A 88 1.60 -18.45 -4.84
C ALA A 88 2.25 -18.24 -3.46
N LEU A 89 1.58 -17.51 -2.56
CA LEU A 89 2.00 -17.35 -1.16
C LEU A 89 1.60 -18.53 -0.27
N HIS A 90 0.89 -19.54 -0.81
CA HIS A 90 0.37 -20.70 -0.08
C HIS A 90 -0.47 -20.30 1.14
N LEU A 91 -1.23 -19.22 1.02
CA LEU A 91 -2.15 -18.77 2.05
C LEU A 91 -3.51 -19.47 1.86
N HIS A 92 -3.96 -20.18 2.89
CA HIS A 92 -5.22 -20.93 2.88
C HIS A 92 -6.05 -20.65 4.14
N GLY A 93 -7.36 -20.92 4.08
CA GLY A 93 -8.26 -20.83 5.22
C GLY A 93 -8.29 -19.44 5.87
N HIS A 94 -8.11 -19.39 7.20
CA HIS A 94 -8.17 -18.14 7.95
C HIS A 94 -7.10 -17.13 7.52
N LYS A 95 -5.87 -17.58 7.23
CA LYS A 95 -4.76 -16.69 6.84
C LYS A 95 -5.05 -15.97 5.55
N ARG A 96 -5.62 -16.69 4.58
CA ARG A 96 -6.04 -16.08 3.32
C ARG A 96 -7.11 -15.02 3.55
N LYS A 97 -8.15 -15.35 4.33
CA LYS A 97 -9.25 -14.42 4.65
C LYS A 97 -8.74 -13.16 5.36
N GLU A 98 -7.81 -13.29 6.29
CA GLU A 98 -7.19 -12.16 6.98
C GLU A 98 -6.49 -11.21 6.00
N VAL A 99 -5.67 -11.76 5.10
CA VAL A 99 -4.99 -10.97 4.06
C VAL A 99 -5.99 -10.35 3.10
N GLU A 100 -7.00 -11.09 2.67
CA GLU A 100 -8.05 -10.56 1.79
C GLU A 100 -8.81 -9.41 2.45
N ASN A 101 -9.17 -9.55 3.73
CA ASN A 101 -9.88 -8.52 4.49
C ASN A 101 -9.03 -7.27 4.68
N PHE A 102 -7.73 -7.42 5.00
CA PHE A 102 -6.80 -6.29 5.08
C PHE A 102 -6.79 -5.46 3.79
N HIS A 103 -6.62 -6.12 2.63
CA HIS A 103 -6.58 -5.40 1.35
C HIS A 103 -7.92 -4.78 0.99
N LYS A 104 -9.03 -5.48 1.27
CA LYS A 104 -10.38 -4.93 1.07
C LYS A 104 -10.60 -3.70 1.94
N HIS A 105 -10.15 -3.72 3.18
CA HIS A 105 -10.28 -2.58 4.09
C HIS A 105 -9.48 -1.38 3.60
N ALA A 106 -8.20 -1.57 3.27
CA ALA A 106 -7.36 -0.50 2.72
C ALA A 106 -7.94 0.12 1.43
N VAL A 107 -8.53 -0.71 0.56
CA VAL A 107 -9.20 -0.23 -0.66
C VAL A 107 -10.51 0.47 -0.35
N ALA A 108 -11.30 -0.04 0.60
CA ALA A 108 -12.54 0.60 1.04
C ALA A 108 -12.27 2.00 1.62
N ASP A 109 -11.24 2.12 2.46
CA ASP A 109 -10.81 3.39 3.03
C ASP A 109 -10.39 4.37 1.93
N HIS A 110 -9.63 3.91 0.93
CA HIS A 110 -9.28 4.74 -0.22
C HIS A 110 -10.52 5.14 -1.05
N MET A 111 -11.46 4.22 -1.26
CA MET A 111 -12.71 4.49 -1.98
C MET A 111 -13.58 5.52 -1.27
N ALA A 112 -13.61 5.53 0.07
CA ALA A 112 -14.34 6.53 0.86
C ALA A 112 -13.85 7.97 0.59
N HIS A 113 -12.60 8.12 0.15
CA HIS A 113 -11.99 9.39 -0.23
C HIS A 113 -11.97 9.63 -1.75
N THR A 114 -12.54 8.73 -2.55
CA THR A 114 -12.58 8.81 -4.01
C THR A 114 -14.02 9.16 -4.46
N PRO A 115 -14.29 10.40 -4.90
CA PRO A 115 -15.64 10.80 -5.30
C PRO A 115 -16.20 9.92 -6.43
N GLY A 116 -17.43 9.46 -6.26
CA GLY A 116 -18.12 8.61 -7.24
C GLY A 116 -17.69 7.14 -7.22
N ALA A 117 -16.77 6.73 -6.35
CA ALA A 117 -16.37 5.32 -6.23
C ALA A 117 -17.53 4.44 -5.76
N HIS A 118 -17.71 3.30 -6.44
CA HIS A 118 -18.80 2.36 -6.18
C HIS A 118 -18.33 0.92 -6.03
N SER A 119 -17.41 0.48 -6.89
CA SER A 119 -16.82 -0.87 -6.81
C SER A 119 -15.32 -0.85 -7.06
N ALA A 120 -14.61 -1.91 -6.65
CA ALA A 120 -13.18 -2.04 -6.90
C ALA A 120 -12.74 -3.46 -7.20
N VAL A 121 -11.66 -3.55 -7.99
CA VAL A 121 -10.96 -4.78 -8.33
C VAL A 121 -9.50 -4.64 -7.93
N ILE A 122 -9.06 -5.42 -6.95
CA ILE A 122 -7.68 -5.47 -6.49
C ILE A 122 -6.86 -6.24 -7.52
N LYS A 123 -5.97 -5.54 -8.23
CA LYS A 123 -5.09 -6.11 -9.26
C LYS A 123 -3.87 -6.77 -8.66
N ASN A 124 -3.18 -6.04 -7.77
CA ASN A 124 -1.94 -6.49 -7.13
C ASN A 124 -2.08 -6.39 -5.61
N LEU A 125 -1.59 -7.40 -4.90
CA LEU A 125 -1.43 -7.34 -3.45
C LEU A 125 -0.38 -6.30 -3.06
N ALA A 126 -0.32 -5.97 -1.77
CA ALA A 126 0.68 -5.08 -1.20
C ALA A 126 2.10 -5.55 -1.56
N HIS A 127 2.84 -4.70 -2.27
CA HIS A 127 4.22 -4.99 -2.68
C HIS A 127 5.10 -3.75 -2.59
N SER A 128 6.39 -3.97 -2.33
CA SER A 128 7.41 -2.92 -2.26
C SER A 128 8.02 -2.67 -3.63
N GLN A 129 8.08 -1.41 -4.07
CA GLN A 129 8.82 -1.01 -5.25
C GLN A 129 10.31 -0.83 -4.89
N GLY A 130 11.01 -1.93 -4.60
CA GLY A 130 12.41 -1.88 -4.18
C GLY A 130 12.66 -1.60 -2.69
N SER A 131 13.89 -1.86 -2.26
CA SER A 131 14.26 -2.37 -0.93
C SER A 131 14.26 -1.38 0.26
N ARG A 132 13.75 -0.14 0.13
CA ARG A 132 13.91 0.86 1.21
C ARG A 132 12.71 1.75 1.51
N ASP A 133 11.62 1.66 0.75
CA ASP A 133 10.42 2.44 1.05
C ASP A 133 9.72 1.86 2.30
N PRO A 134 9.44 2.68 3.34
CA PRO A 134 8.61 2.24 4.47
C PRO A 134 7.16 1.91 4.06
N HIS A 135 6.73 2.39 2.89
CA HIS A 135 5.41 2.14 2.34
C HIS A 135 5.44 1.02 1.30
N VAL A 136 4.36 0.27 1.28
CA VAL A 136 4.03 -0.67 0.20
C VAL A 136 2.75 -0.19 -0.45
N HIS A 137 2.49 -0.61 -1.69
CA HIS A 137 1.28 -0.18 -2.38
C HIS A 137 0.45 -1.37 -2.87
N ILE A 138 -0.87 -1.19 -2.81
CA ILE A 138 -1.89 -2.06 -3.36
C ILE A 138 -2.38 -1.42 -4.65
N SER A 139 -2.41 -2.18 -5.74
CA SER A 139 -2.93 -1.68 -7.02
C SER A 139 -4.39 -2.11 -7.18
N ALA A 140 -5.30 -1.16 -7.36
CA ALA A 140 -6.73 -1.44 -7.54
C ALA A 140 -7.33 -0.63 -8.69
N GLN A 141 -8.24 -1.24 -9.45
CA GLN A 141 -9.14 -0.49 -10.34
C GLN A 141 -10.38 -0.11 -9.56
N ILE A 142 -10.69 1.18 -9.53
CA ILE A 142 -11.91 1.69 -8.91
C ILE A 142 -12.87 2.07 -10.02
N LYS A 143 -14.15 1.74 -9.84
CA LYS A 143 -15.19 2.04 -10.81
C LYS A 143 -16.31 2.86 -10.19
N ASP A 144 -16.92 3.68 -11.02
CA ASP A 144 -18.14 4.40 -10.68
C ASP A 144 -19.38 3.50 -10.71
N ALA A 145 -20.56 4.07 -10.42
CA ALA A 145 -21.83 3.35 -10.44
C ALA A 145 -22.25 2.87 -11.84
N HIS A 146 -21.67 3.43 -12.90
CA HIS A 146 -21.90 3.03 -14.29
C HIS A 146 -20.91 1.95 -14.74
N GLY A 147 -19.95 1.58 -13.89
CA GLY A 147 -18.91 0.61 -14.20
C GLY A 147 -17.73 1.19 -14.98
N HIS A 148 -17.66 2.52 -15.16
CA HIS A 148 -16.51 3.18 -15.76
C HIS A 148 -15.36 3.25 -14.77
N ILE A 149 -14.13 3.16 -15.28
CA ILE A 149 -12.93 3.27 -14.45
C ILE A 149 -12.77 4.72 -14.02
N ILE A 150 -12.64 4.94 -12.71
CA ILE A 150 -12.18 6.21 -12.15
C ILE A 150 -10.66 6.16 -12.23
N GLU A 151 -10.07 7.11 -12.95
CA GLU A 151 -8.61 7.17 -13.13
C GLU A 151 -7.94 7.93 -11.98
N ALA A 152 -6.73 7.51 -11.63
CA ALA A 152 -5.91 8.12 -10.60
C ALA A 152 -4.77 8.95 -11.24
N PRO A 153 -4.39 10.10 -10.67
CA PRO A 153 -3.21 10.83 -11.12
C PRO A 153 -1.94 9.99 -10.98
N ARG A 154 -1.19 9.81 -12.06
CA ARG A 154 0.05 9.05 -12.05
C ARG A 154 1.14 9.84 -11.34
N ARG A 155 1.67 9.31 -10.23
CA ARG A 155 2.71 9.97 -9.40
C ARG A 155 2.32 11.40 -8.98
N GLY A 156 1.02 11.64 -8.76
CA GLY A 156 0.52 12.98 -8.43
C GLY A 156 0.55 13.98 -9.58
N ASN A 157 0.84 13.55 -10.82
CA ASN A 157 0.74 14.39 -12.01
C ASN A 157 -0.70 14.33 -12.56
N PRO A 158 -1.52 15.39 -12.42
CA PRO A 158 -2.88 15.40 -12.93
C PRO A 158 -2.99 15.50 -14.45
N ALA A 159 -1.88 15.69 -15.17
CA ALA A 159 -1.88 15.64 -16.64
C ALA A 159 -1.77 14.20 -17.16
N ILE A 160 -1.37 13.23 -16.32
CA ILE A 160 -1.18 11.84 -16.71
C ILE A 160 -2.02 10.98 -15.79
N MET A 161 -3.05 10.36 -16.36
CA MET A 161 -3.96 9.49 -15.63
C MET A 161 -3.52 8.02 -15.74
N ASP A 162 -3.67 7.27 -14.65
CA ASP A 162 -3.50 5.82 -14.58
C ASP A 162 -4.88 5.21 -14.32
N PRO A 163 -5.33 4.21 -15.10
CA PRO A 163 -6.58 3.50 -14.82
C PRO A 163 -6.51 2.67 -13.52
N THR A 164 -5.38 2.67 -12.81
CA THR A 164 -5.15 1.93 -11.58
C THR A 164 -4.75 2.89 -10.45
N HIS A 165 -5.46 2.78 -9.33
CA HIS A 165 -5.12 3.45 -8.08
C HIS A 165 -3.99 2.69 -7.37
N HIS A 166 -2.98 3.43 -6.93
CA HIS A 166 -1.90 2.92 -6.08
C HIS A 166 -2.15 3.39 -4.65
N ILE A 167 -2.62 2.46 -3.81
CA ILE A 167 -3.02 2.73 -2.43
C ILE A 167 -1.85 2.39 -1.54
N TYR A 168 -1.25 3.40 -0.92
CA TYR A 168 -0.08 3.25 -0.06
C TYR A 168 -0.50 2.88 1.36
N VAL A 169 0.12 1.83 1.90
CA VAL A 169 -0.06 1.37 3.28
C VAL A 169 1.31 1.19 3.93
N ASP A 170 1.36 1.39 5.24
CA ASP A 170 2.61 1.21 5.99
C ASP A 170 3.01 -0.25 6.04
N LYS A 171 4.27 -0.55 5.78
CA LYS A 171 4.79 -1.92 5.85
C LYS A 171 4.57 -2.57 7.22
N ALA A 172 4.59 -1.77 8.29
CA ALA A 172 4.34 -2.23 9.66
C ALA A 172 2.88 -2.66 9.91
N SER A 173 1.93 -2.17 9.09
CA SER A 173 0.51 -2.51 9.21
C SER A 173 0.14 -3.84 8.52
N LEU A 174 1.08 -4.43 7.79
CA LEU A 174 0.82 -5.66 7.03
C LEU A 174 0.51 -6.84 7.97
N PRO A 175 -0.48 -7.70 7.61
CA PRO A 175 -0.76 -8.90 8.39
C PRO A 175 0.48 -9.78 8.55
N HIS A 176 0.73 -10.26 9.76
CA HIS A 176 1.92 -11.07 10.06
C HIS A 176 2.09 -12.28 9.14
N HIS A 177 0.97 -12.97 8.85
CA HIS A 177 0.96 -14.11 7.94
C HIS A 177 1.29 -13.75 6.50
N PHE A 178 0.95 -12.54 6.07
CA PHE A 178 1.32 -12.02 4.75
C PHE A 178 2.82 -11.79 4.66
N THR A 179 3.38 -11.03 5.61
CA THR A 179 4.81 -10.70 5.65
C THR A 179 5.68 -11.96 5.65
N LYS A 180 5.35 -12.93 6.52
CA LYS A 180 6.07 -14.22 6.55
C LYS A 180 5.96 -15.02 5.25
N ALA A 181 4.80 -14.99 4.59
CA ALA A 181 4.62 -15.72 3.34
C ALA A 181 5.44 -15.08 2.21
N VAL A 182 5.49 -13.75 2.15
CA VAL A 182 6.30 -12.99 1.19
C VAL A 182 7.79 -13.27 1.39
N GLU A 183 8.28 -13.21 2.64
CA GLU A 183 9.68 -13.54 2.97
C GLU A 183 10.03 -14.98 2.57
N LYS A 184 9.14 -15.93 2.87
CA LYS A 184 9.34 -17.35 2.52
C LYS A 184 9.39 -17.55 1.00
N LYS A 185 8.55 -16.84 0.24
CA LYS A 185 8.57 -16.87 -1.23
C LYS A 185 9.88 -16.29 -1.77
N GLN A 186 10.28 -15.11 -1.31
CA GLN A 186 11.54 -14.48 -1.71
C GLN A 186 12.75 -15.37 -1.44
N HIS A 187 12.79 -16.04 -0.28
CA HIS A 187 13.87 -16.97 0.05
C HIS A 187 13.87 -18.23 -0.84
N ARG A 188 12.70 -18.72 -1.28
CA ARG A 188 12.63 -19.83 -2.26
C ARG A 188 13.15 -19.39 -3.62
N GLU A 189 12.74 -18.22 -4.10
CA GLU A 189 13.15 -17.68 -5.39
C GLU A 189 14.66 -17.33 -5.41
N GLY A 190 15.18 -16.75 -4.32
CA GLY A 190 16.61 -16.45 -4.17
C GLY A 190 17.50 -17.70 -4.12
N ARG A 191 16.98 -18.85 -3.66
CA ARG A 191 17.71 -20.13 -3.69
C ARG A 191 17.82 -20.73 -5.09
N HIS A 192 16.97 -20.35 -6.04
CA HIS A 192 17.01 -20.85 -7.41
C HIS A 192 17.95 -20.05 -8.34
N GLY A 193 18.54 -18.95 -7.87
CA GLY A 193 19.47 -18.11 -8.64
C GLY A 193 20.96 -18.37 -8.39
N GLY A 194 21.31 -19.37 -7.57
CA GLY A 194 22.69 -19.79 -7.34
C GLY A 194 23.00 -21.08 -8.10
N VAL A 195 23.30 -20.95 -9.39
CA VAL A 195 23.98 -21.98 -10.20
C VAL A 195 25.32 -21.40 -10.64
#